data_AF-A0A2M7L3D5-F1
#
_entry.id   AF-A0A2M7L3D5-F1
#
_cell.length_a   1.000
_cell.length_b   1.000
_cell.length_c   1.000
_cell.angle_alpha   90.00
_cell.angle_beta   90.00
_cell.angle_gamma   90.00
#
_symmetry.space_group_name_H-M   'P 1'
#
loop_
_entity.id
_entity.type
_entity.pdbx_description
1 polymer ?
#
loop_
_entity_poly.entity_id
_entity_poly.type
_entity_poly.pdbx_seq_one_letter_code
_entity_poly.pdbx_strand_id
1 'polypeptide(L)' 'MSSSIQTEPSKESQVMLDTLKTAVADALEKKRRLGQYAVVWKNGKPVRIGADSIGVSDNKSKI' A
#
# COMPACT_ATOMS: atom_id res chain seq x y z
N MET A 1 0.98 -13.05 -30.48
CA MET A 1 2.21 -13.03 -29.65
C MET A 1 1.81 -12.76 -28.21
N SER A 2 1.46 -13.81 -27.47
CA SER A 2 1.04 -13.72 -26.07
C SER A 2 2.18 -14.24 -25.21
N SER A 3 3.06 -13.35 -24.77
CA SER A 3 4.09 -13.69 -23.79
C SER A 3 3.41 -14.00 -22.46
N SER A 4 3.48 -15.25 -22.04
CA SER A 4 3.08 -15.70 -20.72
C SER A 4 3.91 -14.93 -19.68
N ILE A 5 3.27 -14.03 -18.94
CA ILE A 5 3.88 -13.29 -17.84
C ILE A 5 4.16 -14.33 -16.75
N GLN A 6 5.44 -14.60 -16.48
CA GLN A 6 5.83 -15.47 -15.36
C GLN A 6 5.18 -14.93 -14.08
N THR A 7 4.34 -15.77 -13.48
CA THR A 7 3.37 -15.38 -12.44
C THR A 7 4.00 -15.29 -11.05
N GLU A 8 5.22 -15.79 -10.89
CA GLU A 8 5.97 -15.79 -9.63
C GLU A 8 7.20 -14.88 -9.78
N PRO A 9 7.32 -13.81 -8.97
CA PRO A 9 8.55 -13.02 -8.95
C PRO A 9 9.73 -13.92 -8.53
N SER A 10 10.91 -13.68 -9.11
CA SER A 10 12.12 -14.35 -8.64
C SER A 10 12.33 -14.03 -7.15
N LYS A 11 13.02 -14.91 -6.41
CA LYS A 11 13.31 -14.68 -4.98
C LYS A 11 13.96 -13.31 -4.73
N GLU A 12 14.80 -12.87 -5.65
CA GLU A 12 15.42 -11.55 -5.62
C GLU A 12 14.39 -10.42 -5.79
N SER A 13 13.48 -10.53 -6.75
CA SER A 13 12.40 -9.56 -6.94
C SER A 13 11.47 -9.47 -5.72
N GLN A 14 11.22 -10.60 -5.03
CA GLN A 14 10.45 -10.61 -3.79
C GLN A 14 11.18 -9.87 -2.66
N VAL A 15 12.49 -10.10 -2.50
CA VAL A 15 13.32 -9.38 -1.52
C VAL A 15 13.35 -7.87 -1.81
N MET A 16 13.47 -7.47 -3.08
CA MET A 16 13.42 -6.06 -3.47
C MET A 16 12.07 -5.42 -3.12
N LEU A 17 10.97 -6.13 -3.40
CA LEU A 17 9.62 -5.66 -3.09
C LEU A 17 9.41 -5.51 -1.58
N ASP A 18 9.86 -6.47 -0.79
CA ASP A 18 9.69 -6.45 0.67
C ASP A 18 10.57 -5.37 1.31
N THR A 19 11.78 -5.15 0.80
CA THR A 19 12.63 -4.03 1.20
C THR A 19 11.95 -2.69 0.93
N LEU A 20 11.38 -2.52 -0.28
CA LEU A 20 10.68 -1.29 -0.64
C LEU A 20 9.44 -1.06 0.25
N LYS A 21 8.63 -2.09 0.47
CA LYS A 21 7.47 -2.02 1.36
C LYS A 21 7.86 -1.60 2.77
N THR A 22 8.94 -2.15 3.30
CA THR A 22 9.45 -1.84 4.63
C THR A 22 9.91 -0.39 4.73
N ALA A 23 10.71 0.08 3.77
CA ALA A 23 11.19 1.46 3.74
C ALA A 23 10.04 2.49 3.65
N VAL A 24 9.01 2.19 2.84
CA VAL A 24 7.82 3.02 2.74
C VAL A 24 7.02 3.00 4.04
N ALA A 25 6.82 1.83 4.67
CA ALA A 25 6.12 1.71 5.94
C ALA A 25 6.81 2.53 7.05
N ASP A 26 8.14 2.45 7.15
CA ASP A 26 8.93 3.21 8.11
C ASP A 26 8.82 4.73 7.89
N ALA A 27 8.86 5.16 6.63
CA ALA A 27 8.69 6.57 6.28
C ALA A 27 7.30 7.11 6.64
N LEU A 28 6.26 6.31 6.38
CA LEU A 28 4.87 6.66 6.71
C LEU A 28 4.65 6.69 8.22
N GLU A 29 5.21 5.74 8.97
CA GLU A 29 5.13 5.72 10.43
C GLU A 29 5.83 6.93 11.06
N LYS A 30 7.02 7.32 10.56
CA LYS A 30 7.69 8.55 11.00
C LYS A 30 6.84 9.79 10.74
N LYS A 31 6.20 9.89 9.57
CA LYS A 31 5.27 10.98 9.25
C LYS A 31 4.05 10.99 10.17
N ARG A 32 3.47 9.81 10.45
CA ARG A 32 2.34 9.66 11.39
C ARG A 32 2.69 10.15 12.79
N ARG A 33 3.87 9.82 13.30
CA ARG A 33 4.35 10.29 14.62
C ARG A 33 4.54 11.80 14.71
N LEU A 34 4.80 12.46 13.58
CA LEU A 34 4.85 13.92 13.48
C LEU A 34 3.47 14.57 13.34
N GLY A 35 2.38 13.80 13.45
CA GLY A 35 1.00 14.28 13.25
C GLY A 35 0.64 14.54 11.78
N GLN A 36 1.48 14.11 10.83
CA GLN A 36 1.22 14.26 9.41
C GLN A 36 0.47 13.03 8.87
N TYR A 37 -0.34 13.24 7.83
CA TYR A 37 -1.02 12.17 7.11
C TYR A 37 -0.41 11.97 5.72
N ALA A 38 -0.53 10.76 5.18
CA ALA A 38 -0.20 10.45 3.80
C ALA A 38 -1.48 10.24 2.99
N VAL A 39 -1.47 10.65 1.72
CA VAL A 39 -2.55 10.39 0.77
C VAL A 39 -2.05 9.36 -0.23
N VAL A 40 -2.71 8.21 -0.30
CA VAL A 40 -2.42 7.14 -1.25
C VAL A 40 -3.59 6.96 -2.20
N TRP A 41 -3.32 6.62 -3.45
CA TRP A 41 -4.37 6.28 -4.40
C TRP A 41 -4.69 4.79 -4.30
N LYS A 42 -5.94 4.46 -3.94
CA LYS A 42 -6.44 3.08 -3.89
C LYS A 42 -7.76 3.01 -4.64
N ASN A 43 -7.89 2.08 -5.57
CA ASN A 43 -9.10 1.87 -6.38
C ASN A 43 -9.59 3.14 -7.09
N GLY A 44 -8.66 3.94 -7.63
CA GLY A 44 -8.97 5.17 -8.34
C GLY A 44 -9.46 6.32 -7.45
N LYS A 45 -9.28 6.23 -6.12
CA LYS A 45 -9.65 7.28 -5.17
C LYS A 45 -8.49 7.61 -4.22
N PRO A 46 -8.31 8.88 -3.83
CA PRO A 46 -7.35 9.25 -2.80
C PRO A 46 -7.87 8.81 -1.42
N VAL A 47 -7.05 8.06 -0.68
CA VAL A 47 -7.29 7.57 0.67
C VAL A 47 -6.25 8.17 1.61
N ARG A 48 -6.68 8.68 2.76
CA ARG A 48 -5.79 9.22 3.80
C ARG A 48 -5.37 8.13 4.77
N ILE A 49 -4.09 8.06 5.09
CA ILE A 49 -3.49 7.14 6.08
C ILE A 49 -2.75 8.00 7.11
N GLY A 50 -3.10 7.90 8.40
CA GLY A 50 -2.55 8.74 9.46
C GLY A 50 -3.22 8.54 10.82
N ALA A 51 -2.81 9.31 11.84
CA ALA A 51 -3.27 9.13 13.23
C ALA A 51 -4.81 9.19 13.41
N ASP A 52 -5.51 9.90 12.52
CA ASP A 52 -6.97 10.01 12.51
C ASP A 52 -7.62 9.39 11.26
N SER A 53 -6.94 8.45 10.56
CA SER A 53 -7.60 7.71 9.49
C SER A 53 -8.59 6.72 10.10
N ILE A 54 -9.81 7.19 10.35
CA ILE A 54 -11.00 6.34 10.45
C ILE A 54 -10.96 5.48 9.19
N GLY A 55 -10.67 4.19 9.38
CA GLY A 55 -10.70 3.22 8.29
C GLY A 55 -12.04 3.38 7.58
N VAL A 56 -12.00 3.81 6.33
CA VAL A 56 -13.16 3.70 5.44
C VAL A 56 -13.40 2.20 5.32
N SER A 57 -14.26 1.72 6.20
CA SER A 57 -14.75 0.36 6.23
C SER A 57 -15.51 0.13 4.94
N ASP A 58 -14.91 -0.75 4.14
CA ASP A 58 -15.56 -1.83 3.43
C ASP A 58 -16.98 -1.56 2.92
N ASN A 59 -17.04 -1.35 1.62
CA ASN A 59 -18.05 -1.84 0.70
C ASN A 59 -18.94 -2.97 1.29
N LYS A 60 -20.06 -2.61 1.91
CA LYS A 60 -21.19 -3.52 2.06
C LYS A 60 -21.92 -3.62 0.71
N SER A 61 -21.49 -4.56 -0.12
CA SER A 61 -22.31 -5.11 -1.21
C SER A 61 -22.44 -6.62 -1.03
N LYS A 62 -23.64 -7.04 -0.60
CA LYS A 62 -24.29 -8.38 -0.62
C LYS A 62 -25.27 -8.37 0.57
N ILE A 63 -26.59 -8.50 0.43
CA ILE A 63 -27.44 -9.27 -0.51
C ILE A 63 -28.70 -8.44 -0.79
#